data_AF-K2C7H2-F1
#
_entry.id   AF-K2C7H2-F1
#
_cell.length_a   1.000
_cell.length_b   1.000
_cell.length_c   1.000
_cell.angle_alpha   90.00
_cell.angle_beta   90.00
_cell.angle_gamma   90.00
#
_symmetry.space_group_name_H-M   'P 1'
#
loop_
_entity.id
_entity.type
_entity.pdbx_description
1 polymer ?
#
loop_
_entity_poly.entity_id
_entity_poly.type
_entity_poly.pdbx_seq_one_letter_code
_entity_poly.pdbx_strand_id
1 'polypeptide(L)'
;FIFHYPKPYIALLDGITMGGGVGISIHGSHRVATDRLLFAMPETGIGFFPDVGGTYFLPRLPGQMGYYLGLTGARVKSDDCVALGIAQHKVSHECLSDLLNALAQESYHGDAKTAVTKIIDQFKINIGSTELRDMQPMLDECFQQNTMEEILQALHHHNHPLCQETANTIVKKSPTSLKVTLRALQEGKYLDFDTCMRHEYRLTNRFLRGHDFPEGIRAVIIDKDHSPHWMPSTLHEVTRQDVEEYFSTLENELI
;
A
#
# COMPACT_ATOMS: atom_id res chain seq x y z
N PHE A 1 -11.70 12.82 0.42
CA PHE A 1 -12.14 13.66 -0.72
C PHE A 1 -12.11 12.90 -2.06
N ILE A 2 -10.95 12.37 -2.51
CA ILE A 2 -10.83 11.69 -3.83
C ILE A 2 -11.79 10.49 -3.97
N PHE A 3 -11.88 9.64 -2.95
CA PHE A 3 -12.73 8.46 -2.94
C PHE A 3 -14.22 8.77 -3.24
N HIS A 4 -14.72 9.89 -2.69
CA HIS A 4 -16.10 10.34 -2.85
C HIS A 4 -16.27 11.37 -3.99
N TYR A 5 -15.25 11.57 -4.83
CA TYR A 5 -15.30 12.62 -5.85
C TYR A 5 -16.31 12.24 -6.96
N PRO A 6 -17.28 13.11 -7.28
CA PRO A 6 -18.40 12.73 -8.15
C PRO A 6 -18.02 12.66 -9.64
N LYS A 7 -16.96 13.38 -10.04
CA LYS A 7 -16.47 13.43 -11.42
C LYS A 7 -15.35 12.41 -11.65
N PRO A 8 -15.05 12.03 -12.90
CA PRO A 8 -13.86 11.24 -13.19
C PRO A 8 -12.61 11.91 -12.62
N TYR A 9 -11.88 11.17 -11.80
CA TYR A 9 -10.53 11.48 -11.35
C TYR A 9 -9.58 10.47 -11.99
N ILE A 10 -8.61 10.96 -12.76
CA ILE A 10 -7.64 10.16 -13.51
C ILE A 10 -6.27 10.35 -12.86
N ALA A 11 -5.73 9.27 -12.30
CA ALA A 11 -4.37 9.22 -11.80
C ALA A 11 -3.47 8.58 -12.86
N LEU A 12 -2.56 9.36 -13.43
CA LEU A 12 -1.50 8.87 -14.31
C LEU A 12 -0.29 8.50 -13.44
N LEU A 13 -0.04 7.20 -13.30
CA LEU A 13 1.01 6.64 -12.46
C LEU A 13 2.26 6.41 -13.30
N ASP A 14 3.02 7.49 -13.51
CA ASP A 14 4.24 7.51 -14.31
C ASP A 14 5.47 7.69 -13.43
N GLY A 15 6.13 6.58 -13.07
CA GLY A 15 7.29 6.58 -12.19
C GLY A 15 6.99 6.14 -10.76
N ILE A 16 7.75 6.70 -9.81
CA ILE A 16 7.69 6.31 -8.39
C ILE A 16 6.36 6.80 -7.78
N THR A 17 5.55 5.85 -7.30
CA THR A 17 4.29 6.13 -6.60
C THR A 17 4.31 5.39 -5.26
N MET A 18 4.67 6.08 -4.18
CA MET A 18 4.83 5.49 -2.85
C MET A 18 4.13 6.33 -1.77
N GLY A 19 3.61 5.68 -0.73
CA GLY A 19 2.96 6.31 0.42
C GLY A 19 1.90 7.35 0.05
N GLY A 20 2.10 8.61 0.41
CA GLY A 20 1.18 9.69 0.06
C GLY A 20 0.85 9.79 -1.44
N GLY A 21 1.79 9.43 -2.34
CA GLY A 21 1.54 9.35 -3.78
C GLY A 21 0.50 8.28 -4.15
N VAL A 22 0.48 7.16 -3.42
CA VAL A 22 -0.57 6.15 -3.51
C VAL A 22 -1.90 6.73 -3.01
N GLY A 23 -1.89 7.43 -1.88
CA GLY A 23 -3.07 8.05 -1.29
C GLY A 23 -3.83 9.00 -2.22
N ILE A 24 -3.11 9.80 -3.01
CA ILE A 24 -3.71 10.73 -3.97
C ILE A 24 -4.09 10.08 -5.31
N SER A 25 -3.87 8.77 -5.47
CA SER A 25 -4.09 8.07 -6.74
C SER A 25 -5.00 6.85 -6.63
N ILE A 26 -4.80 5.98 -5.65
CA ILE A 26 -5.46 4.67 -5.52
C ILE A 26 -6.98 4.77 -5.37
N HIS A 27 -7.46 5.89 -4.82
CA HIS A 27 -8.88 6.18 -4.62
C HIS A 27 -9.53 6.88 -5.83
N GLY A 28 -8.74 7.20 -6.86
CA GLY A 28 -9.22 7.80 -8.10
C GLY A 28 -10.05 6.83 -8.92
N SER A 29 -11.03 7.33 -9.66
CA SER A 29 -11.89 6.50 -10.51
C SER A 29 -11.12 5.73 -11.61
N HIS A 30 -10.05 6.33 -12.14
CA HIS A 30 -9.20 5.76 -13.18
C HIS A 30 -7.75 5.82 -12.73
N ARG A 31 -7.07 4.68 -12.73
CA ARG A 31 -5.65 4.53 -12.37
C ARG A 31 -4.93 3.93 -13.57
N VAL A 32 -4.10 4.74 -14.20
CA VAL A 32 -3.42 4.43 -15.46
C VAL A 32 -1.93 4.34 -15.18
N ALA A 33 -1.39 3.14 -15.17
CA ALA A 33 0.04 2.90 -15.04
C ALA A 33 0.75 3.16 -16.37
N THR A 34 1.96 3.73 -16.32
CA THR A 34 2.90 3.60 -17.43
C THR A 34 3.85 2.42 -17.21
N ASP A 35 4.65 2.07 -18.21
CA ASP A 35 5.78 1.14 -18.08
C ASP A 35 6.83 1.56 -17.03
N ARG A 36 6.82 2.82 -16.58
CA ARG A 36 7.75 3.34 -15.57
C ARG A 36 7.24 3.22 -14.14
N LEU A 37 5.98 2.78 -13.93
CA LEU A 37 5.40 2.69 -12.59
C LEU A 37 6.26 1.80 -11.67
N LEU A 38 6.63 2.37 -10.54
CA LEU A 38 7.18 1.67 -9.39
C LEU A 38 6.35 2.01 -8.15
N PHE A 39 5.57 1.03 -7.68
CA PHE A 39 4.68 1.17 -6.54
C PHE A 39 5.28 0.55 -5.28
N ALA A 40 5.07 1.17 -4.12
CA ALA A 40 5.31 0.56 -2.81
C ALA A 40 4.56 1.29 -1.68
N MET A 41 4.33 0.60 -0.56
CA MET A 41 3.92 1.17 0.73
C MET A 41 5.04 0.93 1.76
N PRO A 42 6.11 1.75 1.77
CA PRO A 42 7.33 1.48 2.54
C PRO A 42 7.25 1.90 4.03
N GLU A 43 6.09 2.32 4.53
CA GLU A 43 5.90 3.03 5.80
C GLU A 43 6.41 2.25 7.03
N THR A 44 6.30 0.92 7.04
CA THR A 44 6.83 0.08 8.14
C THR A 44 8.35 0.19 8.28
N GLY A 45 9.04 0.58 7.21
CA GLY A 45 10.49 0.81 7.20
C GLY A 45 10.93 2.12 7.82
N ILE A 46 10.00 3.04 8.09
CA ILE A 46 10.27 4.34 8.72
C ILE A 46 9.54 4.50 10.06
N GLY A 47 9.13 3.39 10.69
CA GLY A 47 8.42 3.44 11.96
C GLY A 47 7.00 3.97 11.85
N PHE A 48 6.35 3.76 10.70
CA PHE A 48 4.97 4.16 10.44
C PHE A 48 4.15 2.97 9.90
N PHE A 49 2.91 3.20 9.47
CA PHE A 49 2.04 2.16 8.90
C PHE A 49 1.52 2.60 7.52
N PRO A 50 1.09 1.67 6.64
CA PRO A 50 0.48 2.01 5.36
C PRO A 50 -0.84 2.78 5.54
N ASP A 51 -0.73 4.10 5.54
CA ASP A 51 -1.83 5.03 5.75
C ASP A 51 -2.49 5.44 4.43
N VAL A 52 -3.12 6.63 4.38
CA VAL A 52 -3.78 7.22 3.22
C VAL A 52 -4.81 6.29 2.53
N GLY A 53 -5.53 5.52 3.33
CA GLY A 53 -6.48 4.51 2.90
C GLY A 53 -5.85 3.14 2.60
N GLY A 54 -4.58 2.94 2.93
CA GLY A 54 -3.87 1.67 2.85
C GLY A 54 -4.59 0.56 3.59
N THR A 55 -5.13 0.86 4.76
CA THR A 55 -5.93 -0.09 5.55
C THR A 55 -7.25 -0.48 4.88
N TYR A 56 -7.72 0.30 3.91
CA TYR A 56 -8.90 -0.04 3.11
C TYR A 56 -8.53 -0.85 1.87
N PHE A 57 -7.61 -0.36 1.02
CA PHE A 57 -7.40 -0.99 -0.29
C PHE A 57 -6.48 -2.21 -0.24
N LEU A 58 -5.46 -2.24 0.61
CA LEU A 58 -4.52 -3.37 0.70
C LEU A 58 -5.23 -4.69 1.03
N PRO A 59 -6.07 -4.81 2.07
CA PRO A 59 -6.72 -6.08 2.39
C PRO A 59 -7.80 -6.51 1.37
N ARG A 60 -8.04 -5.68 0.34
CA ARG A 60 -8.94 -5.97 -0.78
C ARG A 60 -8.20 -6.38 -2.06
N LEU A 61 -6.86 -6.36 -2.05
CA LEU A 61 -6.07 -6.95 -3.12
C LEU A 61 -6.26 -8.48 -3.15
N PRO A 62 -6.00 -9.16 -4.29
CA PRO A 62 -6.13 -10.61 -4.40
C PRO A 62 -5.33 -11.36 -3.32
N GLY A 63 -5.94 -12.38 -2.72
CA GLY A 63 -5.31 -13.23 -1.72
C GLY A 63 -4.84 -12.43 -0.49
N GLN A 64 -3.56 -12.59 -0.15
CA GLN A 64 -2.87 -11.89 0.94
C GLN A 64 -1.83 -10.90 0.43
N MET A 65 -1.89 -10.53 -0.85
CA MET A 65 -0.90 -9.65 -1.47
C MET A 65 -0.83 -8.28 -0.82
N GLY A 66 -1.95 -7.75 -0.32
CA GLY A 66 -1.95 -6.50 0.44
C GLY A 66 -1.18 -6.56 1.76
N TYR A 67 -1.22 -7.71 2.45
CA TYR A 67 -0.47 -7.94 3.68
C TYR A 67 1.02 -8.03 3.37
N TYR A 68 1.39 -8.78 2.33
CA TYR A 68 2.77 -8.82 1.85
C TYR A 68 3.30 -7.41 1.53
N LEU A 69 2.58 -6.64 0.71
CA LEU A 69 3.01 -5.30 0.31
C LEU A 69 3.08 -4.34 1.50
N GLY A 70 2.07 -4.31 2.36
CA GLY A 70 2.00 -3.39 3.50
C GLY A 70 3.02 -3.69 4.61
N LEU A 71 3.31 -4.97 4.88
CA LEU A 71 4.25 -5.35 5.94
C LEU A 71 5.70 -5.25 5.49
N THR A 72 6.00 -5.62 4.25
CA THR A 72 7.37 -5.67 3.73
C THR A 72 7.83 -4.34 3.12
N GLY A 73 6.89 -3.55 2.59
CA GLY A 73 7.19 -2.42 1.72
C GLY A 73 7.79 -2.82 0.38
N ALA A 74 7.49 -4.03 -0.09
CA ALA A 74 7.98 -4.54 -1.37
C ALA A 74 7.60 -3.60 -2.53
N ARG A 75 8.51 -3.51 -3.50
CA ARG A 75 8.35 -2.69 -4.69
C ARG A 75 7.79 -3.54 -5.82
N VAL A 76 6.71 -3.08 -6.45
CA VAL A 76 6.08 -3.78 -7.57
C VAL A 76 5.99 -2.88 -8.80
N LYS A 77 6.16 -3.48 -9.97
CA LYS A 77 6.18 -2.76 -11.26
C LYS A 77 4.78 -2.69 -11.87
N SER A 78 4.65 -1.98 -12.98
CA SER A 78 3.39 -1.74 -13.69
C SER A 78 2.52 -2.97 -13.90
N ASP A 79 3.11 -4.09 -14.30
CA ASP A 79 2.36 -5.28 -14.74
C ASP A 79 1.76 -6.00 -13.55
N ASP A 80 2.54 -6.13 -12.48
CA ASP A 80 2.07 -6.62 -11.19
C ASP A 80 0.99 -5.68 -10.62
N CYS A 81 1.17 -4.36 -10.74
CA CYS A 81 0.16 -3.40 -10.28
C CYS A 81 -1.19 -3.60 -10.98
N VAL A 82 -1.18 -3.84 -12.29
CA VAL A 82 -2.42 -4.12 -13.04
C VAL A 82 -2.97 -5.50 -12.68
N ALA A 83 -2.12 -6.52 -12.55
CA ALA A 83 -2.51 -7.87 -12.17
C ALA A 83 -3.14 -7.94 -10.77
N LEU A 84 -2.70 -7.09 -9.83
CA LEU A 84 -3.25 -6.96 -8.48
C LEU A 84 -4.45 -6.00 -8.40
N GLY A 85 -4.77 -5.26 -9.47
CA GLY A 85 -5.86 -4.28 -9.49
C GLY A 85 -5.53 -2.92 -8.86
N ILE A 86 -4.25 -2.68 -8.51
CA ILE A 86 -3.75 -1.37 -8.06
C ILE A 86 -3.93 -0.34 -9.18
N ALA A 87 -3.57 -0.71 -10.41
CA ALA A 87 -3.90 0.03 -11.64
C ALA A 87 -4.94 -0.73 -12.46
N GLN A 88 -5.80 -0.02 -13.20
CA GLN A 88 -6.80 -0.65 -14.09
C GLN A 88 -6.30 -0.76 -15.52
N HIS A 89 -5.42 0.17 -15.92
CA HIS A 89 -4.91 0.28 -17.29
C HIS A 89 -3.39 0.40 -17.24
N LYS A 90 -2.74 -0.08 -18.30
CA LYS A 90 -1.34 0.19 -18.60
C LYS A 90 -1.26 0.86 -19.97
N VAL A 91 -0.47 1.92 -20.07
CA VAL A 91 -0.14 2.61 -21.33
C VAL A 91 1.37 2.76 -21.45
N SER A 92 1.90 3.08 -22.63
CA SER A 92 3.31 3.47 -22.77
C SER A 92 3.51 4.89 -22.23
N HIS A 93 4.62 5.15 -21.53
CA HIS A 93 5.04 6.49 -21.15
C HIS A 93 5.06 7.44 -22.37
N GLU A 94 5.49 6.93 -23.53
CA GLU A 94 5.65 7.72 -24.75
C GLU A 94 4.32 8.29 -25.27
N CYS A 95 3.19 7.63 -24.99
CA CYS A 95 1.87 8.06 -25.47
C CYS A 95 1.13 8.98 -24.50
N LEU A 96 1.72 9.34 -23.35
CA LEU A 96 1.03 10.16 -22.34
C LEU A 96 0.60 11.52 -22.89
N SER A 97 1.42 12.17 -23.72
CA SER A 97 1.07 13.45 -24.33
C SER A 97 -0.17 13.33 -25.23
N ASP A 98 -0.24 12.27 -26.02
CA ASP A 98 -1.37 12.02 -26.92
C ASP A 98 -2.63 11.63 -26.15
N LEU A 99 -2.50 10.81 -25.11
CA LEU A 99 -3.58 10.48 -24.19
C LEU A 99 -4.16 11.75 -23.53
N LEU A 100 -3.30 12.63 -23.02
CA LEU A 100 -3.72 13.90 -22.43
C LEU A 100 -4.44 14.80 -23.45
N ASN A 101 -3.94 14.87 -24.68
CA ASN A 101 -4.58 15.62 -25.76
C ASN A 101 -5.98 15.05 -26.09
N ALA A 102 -6.10 13.72 -26.20
CA ALA A 102 -7.38 13.07 -26.45
C ALA A 102 -8.39 13.34 -25.32
N LEU A 103 -7.95 13.25 -24.05
CA LEU A 103 -8.77 13.58 -22.89
C LEU A 103 -9.18 15.06 -22.88
N ALA A 104 -8.32 15.98 -23.32
CA ALA A 104 -8.61 17.42 -23.35
C ALA A 104 -9.56 17.84 -24.48
N GLN A 105 -9.55 17.11 -25.60
CA GLN A 105 -10.40 17.38 -26.76
C GLN A 105 -11.79 16.75 -26.65
N GLU A 106 -11.97 15.81 -25.72
CA GLU A 106 -13.26 15.17 -25.48
C GLU A 106 -14.31 16.15 -24.94
N SER A 107 -15.50 16.08 -25.51
CA SER A 107 -16.65 16.92 -25.16
C SER A 107 -17.39 16.48 -23.89
N TYR A 108 -17.20 15.22 -23.46
CA TYR A 108 -17.79 14.59 -22.29
C TYR A 108 -19.33 14.71 -22.22
N HIS A 109 -20.00 14.58 -23.36
CA HIS A 109 -21.46 14.50 -23.39
C HIS A 109 -21.94 13.16 -22.79
N GLY A 110 -22.77 13.22 -21.75
CA GLY A 110 -23.34 12.05 -21.09
C GLY A 110 -22.49 11.51 -19.94
N ASP A 111 -22.22 10.21 -19.92
CA ASP A 111 -21.42 9.58 -18.86
C ASP A 111 -19.92 9.83 -19.07
N ALA A 112 -19.41 10.84 -18.37
CA ALA A 112 -18.01 11.21 -18.43
C ALA A 112 -17.05 10.08 -17.99
N LYS A 113 -17.44 9.18 -17.08
CA LYS A 113 -16.56 8.07 -16.66
C LYS A 113 -16.39 7.08 -17.81
N THR A 114 -17.48 6.71 -18.46
CA THR A 114 -17.43 5.83 -19.64
C THR A 114 -16.64 6.46 -20.78
N ALA A 115 -16.77 7.78 -21.01
CA ALA A 115 -15.98 8.49 -22.02
C ALA A 115 -14.47 8.42 -21.73
N VAL A 116 -14.06 8.68 -20.48
CA VAL A 116 -12.66 8.55 -20.04
C VAL A 116 -12.12 7.14 -20.28
N THR A 117 -12.84 6.09 -19.86
CA THR A 117 -12.41 4.70 -20.09
C THR A 117 -12.19 4.40 -21.56
N LYS A 118 -13.13 4.80 -22.43
CA LYS A 118 -13.02 4.60 -23.89
C LYS A 118 -11.79 5.27 -24.50
N ILE A 119 -11.40 6.43 -23.98
CA ILE A 119 -10.19 7.13 -24.45
C ILE A 119 -8.95 6.37 -23.98
N ILE A 120 -8.86 6.03 -22.69
CA ILE A 120 -7.71 5.29 -22.15
C ILE A 120 -7.53 3.94 -22.85
N ASP A 121 -8.62 3.22 -23.16
CA ASP A 121 -8.59 1.93 -23.85
C ASP A 121 -7.94 2.00 -25.24
N GLN A 122 -7.96 3.15 -25.93
CA GLN A 122 -7.30 3.34 -27.23
C GLN A 122 -5.76 3.31 -27.13
N PHE A 123 -5.22 3.65 -25.95
CA PHE A 123 -3.79 3.69 -25.68
C PHE A 123 -3.30 2.48 -24.86
N LYS A 124 -4.23 1.58 -24.50
CA LYS A 124 -3.96 0.47 -23.61
C LYS A 124 -2.99 -0.52 -24.26
N ILE A 125 -1.97 -0.90 -23.50
CA ILE A 125 -1.05 -1.98 -23.85
C ILE A 125 -1.30 -3.20 -22.97
N ASN A 126 -1.00 -4.37 -23.51
CA ASN A 126 -1.09 -5.62 -22.75
C ASN A 126 -0.03 -5.67 -21.65
N ILE A 127 -0.38 -6.28 -20.52
CA ILE A 127 0.59 -6.63 -19.49
C ILE A 127 1.38 -7.87 -19.92
N GLY A 128 2.64 -7.95 -19.51
CA GLY A 128 3.47 -9.14 -19.65
C GLY A 128 3.19 -10.19 -18.57
N SER A 129 4.11 -11.15 -18.43
CA SER A 129 4.11 -12.11 -17.33
C SER A 129 4.39 -11.41 -16.01
N THR A 130 3.67 -11.81 -14.95
CA THR A 130 3.80 -11.25 -13.60
C THR A 130 4.32 -12.33 -12.66
N GLU A 131 5.63 -12.34 -12.39
CA GLU A 131 6.25 -13.32 -11.47
C GLU A 131 5.57 -13.31 -10.09
N LEU A 132 5.09 -12.15 -9.67
CA LEU A 132 4.39 -11.99 -8.39
C LEU A 132 3.07 -12.78 -8.33
N ARG A 133 2.39 -12.95 -9.46
CA ARG A 133 1.18 -13.77 -9.56
C ARG A 133 1.51 -15.26 -9.40
N ASP A 134 2.63 -15.69 -9.97
CA ASP A 134 3.08 -17.09 -9.86
C ASP A 134 3.49 -17.41 -8.41
N MET A 135 3.99 -16.42 -7.68
CA MET A 135 4.36 -16.51 -6.27
C MET A 135 3.17 -16.36 -5.31
N GLN A 136 2.01 -15.89 -5.77
CA GLN A 136 0.86 -15.56 -4.93
C GLN A 136 0.39 -16.74 -4.05
N PRO A 137 0.23 -17.99 -4.53
CA PRO A 137 -0.25 -19.07 -3.67
C PRO A 137 0.63 -19.31 -2.44
N MET A 138 1.95 -19.25 -2.62
CA MET A 138 2.92 -19.39 -1.53
C MET A 138 2.86 -18.20 -0.56
N LEU A 139 2.72 -16.97 -1.09
CA LEU A 139 2.58 -15.78 -0.24
C LEU A 139 1.26 -15.81 0.54
N ASP A 140 0.19 -16.28 -0.09
CA ASP A 140 -1.12 -16.46 0.55
C ASP A 140 -1.02 -17.42 1.74
N GLU A 141 -0.31 -18.55 1.58
CA GLU A 141 -0.07 -19.50 2.68
C GLU A 141 0.69 -18.88 3.86
N CYS A 142 1.66 -18.02 3.57
CA CYS A 142 2.50 -17.38 4.59
C CYS A 142 1.80 -16.21 5.30
N PHE A 143 1.05 -15.38 4.56
CA PHE A 143 0.48 -14.13 5.08
C PHE A 143 -0.97 -14.26 5.56
N GLN A 144 -1.61 -15.44 5.44
CA GLN A 144 -2.95 -15.68 6.00
C GLN A 144 -3.00 -15.81 7.53
N GLN A 145 -1.86 -15.79 8.21
CA GLN A 145 -1.77 -16.00 9.65
C GLN A 145 -2.27 -14.78 10.44
N ASN A 146 -2.55 -14.97 11.74
CA ASN A 146 -3.20 -13.93 12.56
C ASN A 146 -2.20 -13.01 13.25
N THR A 147 -0.95 -13.45 13.44
CA THR A 147 0.09 -12.70 14.15
C THR A 147 1.38 -12.58 13.34
N MET A 148 2.20 -11.56 13.64
CA MET A 148 3.49 -11.37 12.96
C MET A 148 4.46 -12.53 13.23
N GLU A 149 4.40 -13.08 14.44
CA GLU A 149 5.17 -14.25 14.85
C GLU A 149 4.81 -15.48 14.01
N GLU A 150 3.52 -15.75 13.79
CA GLU A 150 3.07 -16.85 12.93
C GLU A 150 3.43 -16.62 11.45
N ILE A 151 3.33 -15.38 10.96
CA ILE A 151 3.75 -15.04 9.58
C ILE A 151 5.25 -15.32 9.39
N LEU A 152 6.10 -14.85 10.32
CA LEU A 152 7.55 -15.12 10.28
C LEU A 152 7.84 -16.61 10.37
N GLN A 153 7.13 -17.33 11.24
CA GLN A 153 7.24 -18.78 11.33
C GLN A 153 6.89 -19.43 9.99
N ALA A 154 5.77 -19.09 9.36
CA ALA A 154 5.36 -19.67 8.08
C ALA A 154 6.39 -19.38 6.97
N LEU A 155 6.91 -18.14 6.89
CA LEU A 155 7.97 -17.77 5.95
C LEU A 155 9.24 -18.60 6.14
N HIS A 156 9.66 -18.84 7.39
CA HIS A 156 10.86 -19.63 7.67
C HIS A 156 10.70 -21.12 7.35
N HIS A 157 9.49 -21.68 7.46
CA HIS A 157 9.22 -23.08 7.13
C HIS A 157 9.14 -23.34 5.62
N HIS A 158 8.92 -22.31 4.82
CA HIS A 158 8.83 -22.45 3.36
C HIS A 158 10.22 -22.47 2.72
N ASN A 159 10.48 -23.44 1.84
CA ASN A 159 11.79 -23.65 1.20
C ASN A 159 12.10 -22.69 0.04
N HIS A 160 11.23 -21.74 -0.24
CA HIS A 160 11.40 -20.84 -1.38
C HIS A 160 12.32 -19.66 -0.99
N PRO A 161 13.34 -19.30 -1.78
CA PRO A 161 14.30 -18.24 -1.43
C PRO A 161 13.63 -16.91 -1.05
N LEU A 162 12.60 -16.53 -1.81
CA LEU A 162 11.82 -15.31 -1.53
C LEU A 162 11.23 -15.28 -0.11
N CYS A 163 10.84 -16.41 0.48
CA CYS A 163 10.28 -16.42 1.84
C CYS A 163 11.33 -16.02 2.87
N GLN A 164 12.55 -16.52 2.72
CA GLN A 164 13.67 -16.18 3.60
C GLN A 164 14.09 -14.72 3.41
N GLU A 165 14.15 -14.22 2.17
CA GLU A 165 14.40 -12.80 1.87
C GLU A 165 13.31 -11.89 2.46
N THR A 166 12.05 -12.33 2.38
CA THR A 166 10.90 -11.63 2.94
C THR A 166 10.98 -11.57 4.46
N ALA A 167 11.27 -12.68 5.14
CA ALA A 167 11.47 -12.71 6.58
C ALA A 167 12.62 -11.79 7.00
N ASN A 168 13.76 -11.85 6.30
CA ASN A 168 14.91 -10.96 6.53
C ASN A 168 14.60 -9.48 6.31
N THR A 169 13.61 -9.17 5.47
CA THR A 169 13.13 -7.81 5.26
C THR A 169 12.22 -7.36 6.40
N ILE A 170 11.30 -8.22 6.84
CA ILE A 170 10.35 -7.93 7.92
C ILE A 170 11.09 -7.66 9.23
N VAL A 171 12.09 -8.47 9.60
CA VAL A 171 12.80 -8.30 10.89
C VAL A 171 13.58 -6.99 11.01
N LYS A 172 13.79 -6.25 9.92
CA LYS A 172 14.45 -4.93 9.91
C LYS A 172 13.47 -3.77 10.12
N LYS A 173 12.16 -4.03 10.06
CA LYS A 173 11.10 -3.01 10.22
C LYS A 173 10.82 -2.75 11.71
N SER A 174 10.13 -1.66 12.00
CA SER A 174 9.67 -1.36 13.36
C SER A 174 8.70 -2.46 13.84
N PRO A 175 8.99 -3.13 14.97
CA PRO A 175 8.10 -4.17 15.52
C PRO A 175 6.69 -3.65 15.81
N THR A 176 6.59 -2.44 16.36
CA THR A 176 5.31 -1.75 16.62
C THR A 176 4.55 -1.52 15.32
N SER A 177 5.23 -1.00 14.31
CA SER A 177 4.65 -0.74 12.98
C SER A 177 4.10 -2.00 12.34
N LEU A 178 4.83 -3.12 12.42
CA LEU A 178 4.39 -4.40 11.87
C LEU A 178 3.11 -4.91 12.54
N LYS A 179 3.06 -4.94 13.88
CA LYS A 179 1.89 -5.44 14.61
C LYS A 179 0.66 -4.54 14.43
N VAL A 180 0.85 -3.23 14.47
CA VAL A 180 -0.23 -2.27 14.23
C VAL A 180 -0.74 -2.36 12.78
N THR A 181 0.18 -2.47 11.81
CA THR A 181 -0.19 -2.65 10.40
C THR A 181 -1.00 -3.92 10.20
N LEU A 182 -0.53 -5.07 10.69
CA LEU A 182 -1.24 -6.35 10.54
C LEU A 182 -2.67 -6.25 11.07
N ARG A 183 -2.85 -5.72 12.29
CA ARG A 183 -4.18 -5.51 12.87
C ARG A 183 -5.03 -4.55 12.03
N ALA A 184 -4.47 -3.43 11.58
CA ALA A 184 -5.18 -2.44 10.79
C ALA A 184 -5.67 -3.01 9.45
N LEU A 185 -4.87 -3.86 8.80
CA LEU A 185 -5.27 -4.56 7.58
C LEU A 185 -6.35 -5.61 7.84
N GLN A 186 -6.22 -6.39 8.93
CA GLN A 186 -7.21 -7.40 9.33
C GLN A 186 -8.57 -6.78 9.63
N GLU A 187 -8.61 -5.69 10.41
CA GLU A 187 -9.85 -4.96 10.69
C GLU A 187 -10.39 -4.27 9.44
N GLY A 188 -9.53 -3.54 8.71
CA GLY A 188 -9.89 -2.75 7.54
C GLY A 188 -10.51 -3.55 6.39
N LYS A 189 -10.24 -4.86 6.33
CA LYS A 189 -10.91 -5.81 5.42
C LYS A 189 -12.44 -5.75 5.52
N TYR A 190 -12.98 -5.50 6.71
CA TYR A 190 -14.41 -5.55 7.00
C TYR A 190 -15.06 -4.18 7.18
N LEU A 191 -14.27 -3.10 7.14
CA LEU A 191 -14.73 -1.73 7.39
C LEU A 191 -15.00 -0.99 6.06
N ASP A 192 -15.88 0.01 6.11
CA ASP A 192 -16.01 0.97 5.01
C ASP A 192 -14.84 1.95 4.97
N PHE A 193 -14.71 2.69 3.86
CA PHE A 193 -13.60 3.62 3.64
C PHE A 193 -13.50 4.68 4.73
N ASP A 194 -14.61 5.32 5.10
CA ASP A 194 -14.59 6.41 6.07
C ASP A 194 -14.24 5.92 7.49
N THR A 195 -14.65 4.69 7.84
CA THR A 195 -14.25 4.05 9.09
C THR A 195 -12.77 3.69 9.09
N CYS A 196 -12.22 3.18 7.98
CA CYS A 196 -10.77 3.00 7.83
C CYS A 196 -10.05 4.33 8.02
N MET A 197 -10.48 5.42 7.37
CA MET A 197 -9.84 6.73 7.51
C MET A 197 -9.88 7.26 8.97
N ARG A 198 -10.99 7.04 9.69
CA ARG A 198 -11.07 7.35 11.13
C ARG A 198 -10.06 6.54 11.95
N HIS A 199 -9.93 5.24 11.67
CA HIS A 199 -8.92 4.41 12.34
C HIS A 199 -7.50 4.89 12.00
N GLU A 200 -7.18 5.13 10.73
CA GLU A 200 -5.86 5.65 10.34
C GLU A 200 -5.53 6.99 11.00
N TYR A 201 -6.52 7.85 11.21
CA TYR A 201 -6.32 9.11 11.93
C TYR A 201 -5.90 8.89 13.39
N ARG A 202 -6.51 7.91 14.08
CA ARG A 202 -6.10 7.48 15.44
C ARG A 202 -4.68 6.96 15.45
N LEU A 203 -4.36 6.07 14.51
CA LEU A 203 -3.03 5.48 14.37
C LEU A 203 -1.99 6.57 14.14
N THR A 204 -2.23 7.46 13.17
CA THR A 204 -1.35 8.58 12.80
C THR A 204 -1.01 9.44 14.02
N ASN A 205 -2.02 9.88 14.79
CA ASN A 205 -1.80 10.72 15.97
C ASN A 205 -0.87 10.06 17.00
N ARG A 206 -0.89 8.73 17.12
CA ARG A 206 -0.06 8.00 18.07
C ARG A 206 1.32 7.69 17.53
N PHE A 207 1.44 7.30 16.26
CA PHE A 207 2.73 7.16 15.60
C PHE A 207 3.53 8.48 15.63
N LEU A 208 2.89 9.62 15.41
CA LEU A 208 3.53 10.94 15.48
C LEU A 208 4.08 11.29 16.89
N ARG A 209 3.54 10.66 17.94
CA ARG A 209 4.00 10.80 19.33
C ARG A 209 4.96 9.68 19.76
N GLY A 210 5.02 8.60 18.97
CA GLY A 210 5.82 7.42 19.23
C GLY A 210 7.30 7.66 18.92
N HIS A 211 8.13 6.76 19.42
CA HIS A 211 9.58 6.80 19.21
C HIS A 211 9.99 6.46 17.77
N ASP A 212 9.42 5.39 17.21
CA ASP A 212 9.92 4.78 15.98
C ASP A 212 9.76 5.67 14.75
N PHE A 213 8.73 6.52 14.68
CA PHE A 213 8.52 7.38 13.53
C PHE A 213 9.65 8.40 13.33
N PRO A 214 9.99 9.28 14.30
CA PRO A 214 11.11 10.19 14.15
C PRO A 214 12.46 9.46 13.98
N GLU A 215 12.66 8.31 14.65
CA GLU A 215 13.87 7.49 14.48
C GLU A 215 13.99 6.89 13.07
N GLY A 216 12.89 6.40 12.51
CA GLY A 216 12.87 5.87 11.15
C GLY A 216 13.12 6.95 10.10
N ILE A 217 12.54 8.14 10.30
CA ILE A 217 12.85 9.31 9.47
C ILE A 217 14.32 9.70 9.58
N ARG A 218 14.89 9.71 10.79
CA ARG A 218 16.32 9.97 10.99
C ARG A 218 17.16 8.98 10.18
N ALA A 219 16.96 7.69 10.37
CA ALA A 219 17.77 6.64 9.76
C ALA A 219 17.67 6.58 8.23
N VAL A 220 16.48 6.81 7.66
CA VAL A 220 16.23 6.62 6.22
C VAL A 220 16.39 7.91 5.41
N ILE A 221 16.02 9.06 5.97
CA ILE A 221 15.92 10.33 5.22
C ILE A 221 17.00 11.33 5.62
N ILE A 222 17.23 11.52 6.91
CA ILE A 222 18.13 12.55 7.42
C ILE A 222 19.58 12.07 7.36
N ASP A 223 19.90 11.04 8.15
CA ASP A 223 21.27 10.52 8.30
C ASP A 223 21.60 9.51 7.20
N LYS A 224 20.58 8.82 6.67
CA LYS A 224 20.70 7.81 5.61
C LYS A 224 21.67 6.68 5.96
N ASP A 225 21.77 6.35 7.24
CA ASP A 225 22.57 5.22 7.73
C ASP A 225 21.86 3.87 7.54
N HIS A 226 20.54 3.90 7.31
CA HIS A 226 19.69 2.71 7.23
C HIS A 226 19.80 1.76 8.44
N SER A 227 20.11 2.31 9.62
CA SER A 227 20.29 1.59 10.90
C SER A 227 19.40 2.19 12.01
N PRO A 228 18.07 2.07 11.89
CA PRO A 228 17.15 2.57 12.90
C PRO A 228 17.22 1.75 14.19
N HIS A 229 17.13 2.43 15.34
CA HIS A 229 17.11 1.82 16.67
C HIS A 229 15.67 1.76 17.19
N TRP A 230 14.92 0.75 16.75
CA TRP A 230 13.50 0.63 17.12
C TRP A 230 13.30 0.42 18.63
N MET A 231 12.22 1.01 19.16
CA MET A 231 11.79 0.86 20.54
C MET A 231 10.28 0.54 20.61
N PRO A 232 9.90 -0.68 21.04
CA PRO A 232 10.78 -1.81 21.40
C PRO A 232 11.53 -2.41 20.20
N SER A 233 12.60 -3.17 20.49
CA SER A 233 13.54 -3.68 19.49
C SER A 233 13.11 -5.00 18.85
N THR A 234 12.22 -5.74 19.51
CA THR A 234 11.74 -7.06 19.06
C THR A 234 10.22 -7.14 19.04
N LEU A 235 9.67 -8.06 18.22
CA LEU A 235 8.22 -8.30 18.16
C LEU A 235 7.65 -8.76 19.50
N HIS A 236 8.36 -9.61 20.23
CA HIS A 236 7.91 -10.16 21.51
C HIS A 236 7.67 -9.06 22.57
N GLU A 237 8.46 -8.00 22.54
CA GLU A 237 8.35 -6.87 23.47
C GLU A 237 7.13 -5.97 23.19
N VAL A 238 6.58 -6.00 21.97
CA VAL A 238 5.33 -5.30 21.66
C VAL A 238 4.15 -6.13 22.16
N THR A 239 3.53 -5.68 23.25
CA THR A 239 2.39 -6.37 23.86
C THR A 239 1.10 -6.09 23.08
N ARG A 240 0.08 -6.91 23.34
CA ARG A 240 -1.27 -6.66 22.82
C ARG A 240 -1.84 -5.32 23.31
N GLN A 241 -1.52 -4.92 24.53
CA GLN A 241 -2.00 -3.65 25.10
C GLN A 241 -1.37 -2.46 24.39
N ASP A 242 -0.08 -2.53 24.06
CA ASP A 242 0.60 -1.47 23.28
C ASP A 242 -0.09 -1.28 21.93
N VAL A 243 -0.43 -2.38 21.24
CA VAL A 243 -1.18 -2.31 19.98
C VAL A 243 -2.59 -1.76 20.19
N GLU A 244 -3.32 -2.16 21.24
CA GLU A 244 -4.67 -1.66 21.54
C GLU A 244 -4.71 -0.14 21.76
N GLU A 245 -3.67 0.40 22.39
CA GLU A 245 -3.57 1.84 22.61
C GLU A 245 -3.61 2.60 21.27
N TYR A 246 -2.99 2.07 20.21
CA TYR A 246 -3.02 2.69 18.88
C TYR A 246 -4.44 2.89 18.32
N PHE A 247 -5.37 1.98 18.61
CA PHE A 247 -6.73 1.99 18.07
C PHE A 247 -7.76 2.68 18.96
N SER A 248 -7.37 3.06 20.17
CA SER A 248 -8.25 3.73 21.13
C SER A 248 -8.80 5.05 20.56
N THR A 249 -9.98 5.47 20.99
CA THR A 249 -10.59 6.74 20.51
C THR A 249 -9.73 7.95 20.87
N LEU A 250 -9.86 9.02 20.09
CA LEU A 250 -9.27 10.33 20.41
C LEU A 250 -10.32 11.28 20.97
N GLU A 251 -9.89 12.33 21.69
CA GLU A 251 -10.79 13.40 22.15
C GLU A 251 -11.43 14.14 20.96
N ASN A 252 -10.65 14.40 19.91
CA ASN A 252 -11.11 14.97 18.65
C ASN A 252 -10.91 13.92 17.55
N GLU A 253 -12.00 13.31 17.11
CA GLU A 253 -12.01 12.34 16.01
C GLU A 253 -12.04 13.00 14.63
N LEU A 254 -11.64 12.22 13.62
CA LEU A 254 -11.85 12.62 12.23
C LEU A 254 -13.36 12.60 11.94
N ILE A 255 -13.88 13.74 11.48
CA ILE A 255 -15.29 13.96 11.10
C ILE A 255 -15.52 13.48 9.67
#